data_AF-A0A7K7WRA5-F1
#
_entry.id   AF-A0A7K7WRA5-F1
#
_cell.length_a   1.000
_cell.length_b   1.000
_cell.length_c   1.000
_cell.angle_alpha   90.00
_cell.angle_beta   90.00
_cell.angle_gamma   90.00
#
_symmetry.space_group_name_H-M   'P 1'
#
loop_
_entity.id
_entity.type
_entity.pdbx_description
1 polymer ?
#
loop_
_entity_poly.entity_id
_entity_poly.type
_entity_poly.pdbx_seq_one_letter_code
_entity_poly.pdbx_strand_id
1 'polypeptide(L)'
;GGPRPRPGQEVSVKALGALEDGGLVERDPRLTFVPGHGDVVQVCMRGDWPGPGSPREPPRPNPRRPQALELGVPTMELGEVCLFLAAPPYGYGRPGRQRRCVRREPDVPPEAPLLFEVTLLEVRDDPDTQRLPPGARLRLGAQKRERGNFHFARGDFAAALRSYRLALRSLDGPGVAPPGPQEEEELREQRVKCLNNCAAAELRLQRPGAALASCEAALRLSPENVKALLR
;
A
#
# COMPACT_ATOMS: atom_id res chain seq x y z
N GLY A 1 -2.82 14.08 -25.89
CA GLY A 1 -2.65 12.98 -24.93
C GLY A 1 -3.19 13.38 -23.58
N GLY A 2 -3.72 12.43 -22.82
CA GLY A 2 -4.17 12.64 -21.43
C GLY A 2 -2.98 12.85 -20.49
N PRO A 3 -3.20 13.32 -19.24
CA PRO A 3 -2.12 13.43 -18.27
C PRO A 3 -1.55 12.04 -17.93
N ARG A 4 -0.22 11.94 -17.87
CA ARG A 4 0.49 10.74 -17.40
C ARG A 4 0.65 10.76 -15.88
N PRO A 5 0.62 9.59 -15.21
CA PRO A 5 0.89 9.51 -13.78
C PRO A 5 2.28 10.04 -13.43
N ARG A 6 2.36 10.81 -12.34
CA ARG A 6 3.60 11.31 -11.74
C ARG A 6 4.01 10.43 -10.55
N PRO A 7 5.30 10.36 -10.20
CA PRO A 7 5.75 9.66 -9.01
C PRO A 7 5.00 10.12 -7.76
N GLY A 8 4.46 9.17 -6.99
CA GLY A 8 3.70 9.45 -5.76
C GLY A 8 2.19 9.62 -5.95
N GLN A 9 1.68 9.67 -7.19
CA GLN A 9 0.23 9.69 -7.45
C GLN A 9 -0.38 8.30 -7.32
N GLU A 10 -1.59 8.24 -6.77
CA GLU A 10 -2.40 7.02 -6.73
C GLU A 10 -3.10 6.85 -8.09
N VAL A 11 -2.88 5.71 -8.73
CA VAL A 11 -3.52 5.33 -10.00
C VAL A 11 -4.57 4.26 -9.75
N SER A 12 -5.67 4.33 -10.48
CA SER A 12 -6.64 3.24 -10.57
C SER A 12 -6.63 2.68 -11.99
N VAL A 13 -6.47 1.38 -12.13
CA VAL A 13 -6.44 0.69 -13.41
C VAL A 13 -7.43 -0.46 -13.44
N LYS A 14 -7.99 -0.76 -14.61
CA LYS A 14 -8.59 -2.06 -14.89
C LYS A 14 -7.47 -2.97 -15.39
N ALA A 15 -7.30 -4.15 -14.80
CA ALA A 15 -6.25 -5.09 -15.18
C ALA A 15 -6.84 -6.46 -15.52
N LEU A 16 -6.49 -6.98 -16.69
CA LEU A 16 -6.78 -8.35 -17.13
C LEU A 16 -5.46 -9.02 -17.48
N GLY A 17 -5.10 -10.08 -16.75
CA GLY A 17 -3.88 -10.84 -16.99
C GLY A 17 -4.19 -12.21 -17.55
N ALA A 18 -3.52 -12.60 -18.63
CA ALA A 18 -3.64 -13.91 -19.25
C ALA A 18 -2.27 -14.56 -19.46
N LEU A 19 -2.26 -15.90 -19.43
CA LEU A 19 -1.15 -16.73 -19.89
C LEU A 19 -1.09 -16.74 -21.43
N GLU A 20 0.00 -17.26 -22.00
CA GLU A 20 0.14 -17.41 -23.46
C GLU A 20 -0.92 -18.32 -24.08
N ASP A 21 -1.46 -19.27 -23.32
CA ASP A 21 -2.56 -20.16 -23.75
C ASP A 21 -3.94 -19.48 -23.71
N GLY A 22 -4.00 -18.19 -23.35
CA GLY A 22 -5.24 -17.43 -23.18
C GLY A 22 -5.93 -17.65 -21.83
N GLY A 23 -5.35 -18.44 -20.94
CA GLY A 23 -5.86 -18.67 -19.59
C GLY A 23 -5.87 -17.37 -18.78
N LEU A 24 -7.07 -16.84 -18.50
CA LEU A 24 -7.25 -15.62 -17.72
C LEU A 24 -6.87 -15.84 -16.25
N VAL A 25 -5.68 -15.40 -15.87
CA VAL A 25 -5.17 -15.55 -14.51
C VAL A 25 -5.52 -14.36 -13.61
N GLU A 26 -5.74 -13.16 -14.15
CA GLU A 26 -5.98 -11.97 -13.33
C GLU A 26 -7.16 -11.16 -13.88
N ARG A 27 -8.04 -10.72 -12.97
CA ARG A 27 -9.16 -9.85 -13.33
C ARG A 27 -9.48 -8.92 -12.17
N ASP A 28 -8.95 -7.71 -12.24
CA ASP A 28 -9.31 -6.62 -11.34
C ASP A 28 -10.01 -5.50 -12.13
N PRO A 29 -11.31 -5.26 -11.91
CA PRO A 29 -12.03 -4.19 -12.60
C PRO A 29 -11.57 -2.78 -12.16
N ARG A 30 -10.92 -2.64 -11.00
CA ARG A 30 -10.44 -1.36 -10.47
C ARG A 30 -9.35 -1.59 -9.40
N LEU A 31 -8.15 -1.89 -9.85
CA LEU A 31 -6.94 -2.02 -9.05
C LEU A 31 -6.35 -0.63 -8.74
N THR A 32 -6.18 -0.29 -7.46
CA THR A 32 -5.68 1.03 -7.06
C THR A 32 -4.31 0.93 -6.37
N PHE A 33 -3.36 1.80 -6.74
CA PHE A 33 -2.01 1.82 -6.18
C PHE A 33 -1.18 3.06 -6.46
N VAL A 34 -0.03 3.21 -5.77
CA VAL A 34 0.99 4.20 -6.13
C VAL A 34 2.15 3.48 -6.84
N PRO A 35 2.41 3.77 -8.13
CA PRO A 35 3.50 3.12 -8.86
C PRO A 35 4.87 3.39 -8.23
N GLY A 36 5.75 2.39 -8.25
CA GLY A 36 7.13 2.51 -7.76
C GLY A 36 7.28 2.36 -6.23
N HIS A 37 6.17 2.18 -5.52
CA HIS A 37 6.18 1.95 -4.07
C HIS A 37 5.97 0.47 -3.69
N GLY A 38 5.60 -0.40 -4.65
CA GLY A 38 5.36 -1.83 -4.43
C GLY A 38 3.98 -2.11 -3.82
N ASP A 39 2.98 -1.32 -4.22
CA ASP A 39 1.76 -1.09 -3.45
C ASP A 39 0.55 -1.82 -4.01
N VAL A 40 0.09 -2.90 -3.40
CA VAL A 40 -1.22 -3.46 -3.79
C VAL A 40 -2.28 -3.14 -2.76
N VAL A 41 -3.19 -2.22 -3.08
CA VAL A 41 -4.48 -2.15 -2.42
C VAL A 41 -5.47 -2.88 -3.32
N GLN A 42 -5.55 -4.20 -3.17
CA GLN A 42 -6.64 -4.97 -3.76
C GLN A 42 -7.86 -4.74 -2.89
N VAL A 43 -8.77 -3.86 -3.32
CA VAL A 43 -10.09 -3.76 -2.71
C VAL A 43 -10.95 -4.83 -3.37
N CYS A 44 -11.07 -6.00 -2.74
CA CYS A 44 -12.04 -7.01 -3.17
C CYS A 44 -13.47 -6.45 -3.03
N MET A 45 -13.95 -5.75 -4.06
CA MET A 45 -15.33 -5.30 -4.19
C MET A 45 -16.19 -6.50 -4.62
N ARG A 46 -16.32 -7.52 -3.76
CA ARG A 46 -17.38 -8.54 -3.86
C ARG A 46 -17.57 -9.18 -2.50
N GLY A 47 -18.79 -9.01 -1.99
CA GLY A 47 -19.19 -9.35 -0.64
C GLY A 47 -18.99 -10.82 -0.31
N ASP A 48 -18.39 -11.03 0.84
CA ASP A 48 -18.84 -11.99 1.83
C ASP A 48 -18.30 -11.47 3.17
N TRP A 49 -19.10 -10.64 3.84
CA TRP A 49 -18.92 -10.45 5.27
C TRP A 49 -19.39 -11.76 5.91
N PRO A 50 -18.51 -12.60 6.46
CA PRO A 50 -18.99 -13.82 7.04
C PRO A 50 -19.77 -13.46 8.31
N GLY A 51 -20.95 -14.05 8.47
CA GLY A 51 -21.83 -13.80 9.61
C GLY A 51 -21.10 -13.96 10.95
N PRO A 52 -21.63 -13.35 12.02
CA PRO A 52 -21.01 -13.41 13.34
C PRO A 52 -20.85 -14.88 13.79
N GLY A 53 -19.60 -15.38 13.80
CA GLY A 53 -19.26 -16.73 14.25
C GLY A 53 -18.18 -17.47 13.45
N SER A 54 -17.82 -17.02 12.25
CA SER A 54 -16.70 -17.62 11.51
C SER A 54 -15.34 -17.22 12.10
N PRO A 55 -14.33 -18.12 12.14
CA PRO A 55 -12.96 -17.75 12.51
C PRO A 55 -12.51 -16.57 11.65
N ARG A 56 -12.11 -15.45 12.28
CA ARG A 56 -11.45 -14.35 11.58
C ARG A 56 -10.11 -14.90 11.07
N GLU A 57 -10.06 -15.32 9.81
CA GLU A 57 -8.78 -15.61 9.18
C GLU A 57 -7.89 -14.37 9.31
N PRO A 58 -6.60 -14.52 9.63
CA PRO A 58 -5.68 -13.40 9.65
C PRO A 58 -5.72 -12.72 8.28
N PRO A 59 -5.58 -11.38 8.19
CA PRO A 59 -5.53 -10.67 6.93
C PRO A 59 -4.49 -11.34 6.04
N ARG A 60 -4.96 -11.98 4.96
CA ARG A 60 -4.10 -12.76 4.07
C ARG A 60 -3.13 -11.78 3.40
N PRO A 61 -1.84 -12.12 3.24
CA PRO A 61 -0.91 -11.22 2.58
C PRO A 61 -1.40 -10.96 1.15
N ASN A 62 -1.60 -9.68 0.80
CA ASN A 62 -1.98 -9.29 -0.57
C ASN A 62 -1.03 -9.96 -1.58
N PRO A 63 -1.57 -10.52 -2.68
CA PRO A 63 -0.76 -11.14 -3.72
C PRO A 63 0.27 -10.11 -4.22
N ARG A 64 1.50 -10.58 -4.49
CA ARG A 64 2.54 -9.70 -5.07
C ARG A 64 2.04 -9.22 -6.43
N ARG A 65 2.04 -7.91 -6.68
CA ARG A 65 1.75 -7.39 -8.01
C ARG A 65 2.86 -7.79 -8.98
N PRO A 66 2.51 -8.15 -10.21
CA PRO A 66 3.43 -8.14 -11.34
C PRO A 66 4.17 -6.80 -11.45
N GLN A 67 5.50 -6.82 -11.43
CA GLN A 67 6.33 -5.63 -11.58
C GLN A 67 6.11 -4.92 -12.94
N ALA A 68 5.64 -5.64 -13.95
CA ALA A 68 5.24 -5.06 -15.23
C ALA A 68 4.20 -3.94 -15.08
N LEU A 69 3.25 -4.08 -14.14
CA LEU A 69 2.26 -3.04 -13.87
C LEU A 69 2.87 -1.81 -13.17
N GLU A 70 3.84 -2.03 -12.28
CA GLU A 70 4.55 -0.95 -11.57
C GLU A 70 5.38 -0.09 -12.53
N LEU A 71 5.94 -0.71 -13.58
CA LEU A 71 6.78 -0.05 -14.57
C LEU A 71 5.98 0.50 -15.76
N GLY A 72 4.95 -0.21 -16.19
CA GLY A 72 4.17 0.14 -17.37
C GLY A 72 3.10 1.20 -17.13
N VAL A 73 2.40 1.18 -15.99
CA VAL A 73 1.32 2.16 -15.74
C VAL A 73 1.80 3.62 -15.74
N PRO A 74 2.98 3.98 -15.19
CA PRO A 74 3.53 5.33 -15.31
C PRO A 74 3.76 5.82 -16.75
N THR A 75 3.87 4.91 -17.72
CA THR A 75 4.06 5.30 -19.13
C THR A 75 2.75 5.59 -19.85
N MET A 76 1.61 5.19 -19.27
CA MET A 76 0.28 5.36 -19.85
C MET A 76 -0.27 6.77 -19.70
N GLU A 77 -1.21 7.13 -20.58
CA GLU A 77 -2.05 8.32 -20.47
C GLU A 77 -3.41 7.98 -19.85
N LEU A 78 -3.99 8.92 -19.10
CA LEU A 78 -5.32 8.73 -18.51
C LEU A 78 -6.36 8.36 -19.58
N GLY A 79 -7.05 7.24 -19.38
CA GLY A 79 -8.03 6.66 -20.31
C GLY A 79 -7.43 5.70 -21.35
N GLU A 80 -6.11 5.57 -21.43
CA GLU A 80 -5.43 4.69 -22.38
C GLU A 80 -5.65 3.21 -22.02
N VAL A 81 -5.71 2.37 -23.06
CA VAL A 81 -5.65 0.91 -22.97
C VAL A 81 -4.30 0.45 -23.52
N CYS A 82 -3.50 -0.23 -22.71
CA CYS A 82 -2.20 -0.77 -23.11
C CYS A 82 -2.13 -2.28 -22.89
N LEU A 83 -1.31 -2.93 -23.71
CA LEU A 83 -0.91 -4.33 -23.52
C LEU A 83 0.53 -4.39 -23.01
N PHE A 84 0.73 -5.00 -21.84
CA PHE A 84 2.07 -5.25 -21.30
C PHE A 84 2.40 -6.73 -21.40
N LEU A 85 3.45 -7.05 -22.14
CA LEU A 85 4.06 -8.38 -22.13
C LEU A 85 5.06 -8.46 -20.98
N ALA A 86 4.68 -9.15 -19.92
CA ALA A 86 5.51 -9.38 -18.75
C ALA A 86 6.28 -10.68 -18.90
N ALA A 87 7.59 -10.56 -19.16
CA ALA A 87 8.49 -11.71 -19.01
C ALA A 87 8.48 -12.21 -17.55
N PRO A 88 8.84 -13.47 -17.29
CA PRO A 88 8.65 -14.09 -15.98
C PRO A 88 9.20 -13.30 -14.77
N PRO A 89 10.39 -12.65 -14.84
CA PRO A 89 10.90 -11.82 -13.74
C PRO A 89 10.02 -10.61 -13.40
N TYR A 90 9.26 -10.10 -14.37
CA TYR A 90 8.35 -8.96 -14.22
C TYR A 90 6.90 -9.38 -13.94
N GLY A 91 6.60 -10.67 -14.01
CA GLY A 91 5.33 -11.28 -13.62
C GLY A 91 5.35 -11.78 -12.18
N TYR A 92 5.03 -13.07 -12.00
CA TYR A 92 5.07 -13.74 -10.69
C TYR A 92 6.39 -14.49 -10.43
N GLY A 93 7.30 -14.55 -11.41
CA GLY A 93 8.63 -15.13 -11.27
C GLY A 93 8.64 -16.63 -10.97
N ARG A 94 9.77 -17.10 -10.43
CA ARG A 94 10.00 -18.51 -10.06
C ARG A 94 8.94 -19.11 -9.14
N PRO A 95 8.40 -18.40 -8.13
CA PRO A 95 7.35 -18.97 -7.29
C PRO A 95 6.02 -19.17 -8.01
N GLY A 96 5.80 -18.47 -9.14
CA GLY A 96 4.47 -18.36 -9.75
C GLY A 96 3.45 -17.76 -8.77
N ARG A 97 2.18 -18.07 -9.00
CA ARG A 97 1.08 -17.74 -8.08
C ARG A 97 0.24 -18.97 -7.85
N GLN A 98 0.31 -19.51 -6.64
CA GLN A 98 -0.53 -20.63 -6.23
C GLN A 98 -1.88 -20.12 -5.71
N ARG A 99 -2.96 -20.80 -6.07
CA ARG A 99 -4.33 -20.60 -5.58
C ARG A 99 -4.34 -20.58 -4.06
N ARG A 100 -4.53 -19.39 -3.48
CA ARG A 100 -4.66 -19.23 -2.02
C ARG A 100 -6.07 -19.48 -1.51
N CYS A 101 -7.07 -19.51 -2.39
CA CYS A 101 -8.49 -19.71 -2.08
C CYS A 101 -9.15 -20.64 -3.11
N VAL A 102 -10.11 -21.46 -2.66
CA VAL A 102 -10.86 -22.44 -3.47
C VAL A 102 -11.74 -21.79 -4.56
N ARG A 103 -11.90 -20.46 -4.56
CA ARG A 103 -12.70 -19.75 -5.56
C ARG A 103 -11.96 -18.57 -6.18
N ARG A 104 -11.72 -18.72 -7.50
CA ARG A 104 -11.72 -17.69 -8.57
C ARG A 104 -10.43 -17.00 -9.03
N GLU A 105 -9.23 -17.43 -8.63
CA GLU A 105 -8.01 -17.03 -9.35
C GLU A 105 -7.29 -18.27 -9.89
N PRO A 106 -7.02 -18.39 -11.20
CA PRO A 106 -6.24 -19.51 -11.72
C PRO A 106 -4.81 -19.52 -11.23
N ASP A 107 -4.18 -20.69 -11.17
CA ASP A 107 -2.76 -20.77 -10.84
C ASP A 107 -1.94 -20.12 -11.95
N VAL A 108 -0.91 -19.38 -11.57
CA VAL A 108 0.15 -18.95 -12.49
C VAL A 108 1.31 -19.91 -12.29
N PRO A 109 1.70 -20.69 -13.32
CA PRO A 109 2.84 -21.57 -13.22
C PRO A 109 4.13 -20.81 -12.87
N PRO A 110 5.09 -21.48 -12.21
CA PRO A 110 6.47 -20.98 -12.08
C PRO A 110 7.02 -20.50 -13.42
N GLU A 111 7.67 -19.35 -13.41
CA GLU A 111 8.33 -18.78 -14.59
C GLU A 111 7.42 -18.56 -15.81
N ALA A 112 6.10 -18.44 -15.61
CA ALA A 112 5.18 -18.18 -16.71
C ALA A 112 5.24 -16.70 -17.17
N PRO A 113 5.37 -16.42 -18.48
CA PRO A 113 5.13 -15.09 -19.03
C PRO A 113 3.64 -14.75 -18.96
N LEU A 114 3.33 -13.46 -18.85
CA LEU A 114 1.96 -12.97 -18.76
C LEU A 114 1.72 -11.81 -19.72
N LEU A 115 0.53 -11.77 -20.30
CA LEU A 115 0.03 -10.64 -21.06
C LEU A 115 -1.01 -9.89 -20.20
N PHE A 116 -0.77 -8.61 -19.95
CA PHE A 116 -1.71 -7.74 -19.24
C PHE A 116 -2.37 -6.77 -20.20
N GLU A 117 -3.69 -6.81 -20.30
CA GLU A 117 -4.49 -5.69 -20.81
C GLU A 117 -4.83 -4.77 -19.64
N VAL A 118 -4.36 -3.53 -19.72
CA VAL A 118 -4.50 -2.53 -18.67
C VAL A 118 -5.18 -1.30 -19.23
N THR A 119 -6.21 -0.82 -18.53
CA THR A 119 -6.83 0.48 -18.79
C THR A 119 -6.55 1.43 -17.64
N LEU A 120 -5.92 2.58 -17.90
CA LEU A 120 -5.72 3.60 -16.87
C LEU A 120 -7.03 4.37 -16.65
N LEU A 121 -7.71 4.12 -15.54
CA LEU A 121 -9.03 4.67 -15.26
C LEU A 121 -8.97 6.04 -14.59
N GLU A 122 -8.05 6.21 -13.64
CA GLU A 122 -7.96 7.41 -12.81
C GLU A 122 -6.51 7.64 -12.37
N VAL A 123 -6.12 8.91 -12.30
CA VAL A 123 -4.89 9.36 -11.65
C VAL A 123 -5.30 10.37 -10.60
N ARG A 124 -4.98 10.08 -9.34
CA ARG A 124 -5.26 10.91 -8.18
C ARG A 124 -3.95 11.42 -7.62
N ASP A 125 -3.90 12.72 -7.38
CA ASP A 125 -2.89 13.27 -6.48
C ASP A 125 -3.05 12.64 -5.10
N ASP A 126 -1.92 12.44 -4.41
CA ASP A 126 -1.92 12.12 -2.98
C ASP A 126 -2.83 13.18 -2.32
N PRO A 127 -3.87 12.78 -1.56
CA PRO A 127 -4.84 13.73 -1.04
C PRO A 127 -4.10 14.84 -0.30
N ASP A 128 -4.33 16.10 -0.67
CA ASP A 128 -3.72 17.22 0.04
C ASP A 128 -4.18 17.16 1.49
N THR A 129 -3.28 16.78 2.38
CA THR A 129 -3.57 16.49 3.79
C THR A 129 -3.99 17.76 4.51
N GLN A 130 -3.66 18.94 3.96
CA GLN A 130 -4.12 20.25 4.43
C GLN A 130 -5.59 20.49 4.11
N ARG A 131 -6.14 19.81 3.09
CA ARG A 131 -7.53 19.95 2.63
C ARG A 131 -8.45 18.84 3.13
N LEU A 132 -7.94 17.98 4.02
CA LEU A 132 -8.73 16.90 4.63
C LEU A 132 -9.21 17.28 6.04
N PRO A 133 -10.45 16.91 6.40
CA PRO A 133 -10.89 17.00 7.80
C PRO A 133 -10.13 15.99 8.68
N PRO A 134 -10.03 16.23 10.00
CA PRO A 134 -9.28 15.38 10.93
C PRO A 134 -9.63 13.89 10.84
N GLY A 135 -10.92 13.54 10.82
CA GLY A 135 -11.36 12.15 10.66
C GLY A 135 -10.90 11.47 9.36
N ALA A 136 -10.79 12.21 8.25
CA ALA A 136 -10.26 11.67 6.99
C ALA A 136 -8.75 11.45 7.06
N ARG A 137 -8.02 12.37 7.73
CA ARG A 137 -6.58 12.24 7.97
C ARG A 137 -6.24 11.02 8.83
N LEU A 138 -7.04 10.77 9.86
CA LEU A 138 -6.92 9.58 10.70
C LEU A 138 -7.08 8.28 9.89
N ARG A 139 -8.12 8.21 9.05
CA ARG A 139 -8.33 7.03 8.17
C ARG A 139 -7.18 6.83 7.20
N LEU A 140 -6.74 7.90 6.53
CA LEU A 140 -5.63 7.86 5.57
C LEU A 140 -4.31 7.47 6.24
N GLY A 141 -4.02 8.04 7.42
CA GLY A 141 -2.87 7.70 8.23
C GLY A 141 -2.88 6.24 8.68
N ALA A 142 -4.02 5.74 9.15
CA ALA A 142 -4.18 4.33 9.55
C ALA A 142 -3.96 3.37 8.36
N GLN A 143 -4.55 3.68 7.20
CA GLN A 143 -4.37 2.91 5.97
C GLN A 143 -2.89 2.83 5.56
N LYS A 144 -2.19 3.98 5.54
CA LYS A 144 -0.75 4.05 5.21
C LYS A 144 0.11 3.33 6.25
N ARG A 145 -0.27 3.37 7.53
CA ARG A 145 0.40 2.64 8.63
C ARG A 145 0.24 1.13 8.47
N GLU A 146 -0.97 0.64 8.20
CA GLU A 146 -1.23 -0.79 7.96
C GLU A 146 -0.46 -1.31 6.75
N ARG A 147 -0.30 -0.48 5.71
CA ARG A 147 0.57 -0.81 4.57
C ARG A 147 2.03 -0.95 4.98
N GLY A 148 2.53 -0.05 5.83
CA GLY A 148 3.88 -0.17 6.40
C GLY A 148 4.06 -1.47 7.20
N ASN A 149 3.06 -1.84 8.01
CA ASN A 149 3.07 -3.10 8.77
C ASN A 149 3.17 -4.32 7.85
N PHE A 150 2.47 -4.29 6.72
CA PHE A 150 2.52 -5.34 5.71
C PHE A 150 3.94 -5.51 5.12
N HIS A 151 4.59 -4.42 4.71
CA HIS A 151 5.97 -4.49 4.22
C HIS A 151 6.94 -4.94 5.30
N PHE A 152 6.74 -4.47 6.54
CA PHE A 152 7.57 -4.82 7.68
C PHE A 152 7.52 -6.33 7.96
N ALA A 153 6.32 -6.93 7.93
CA ALA A 153 6.13 -8.37 8.12
C ALA A 153 6.82 -9.23 7.05
N ARG A 154 7.09 -8.67 5.87
CA ARG A 154 7.77 -9.35 4.75
C ARG A 154 9.29 -9.14 4.74
N GLY A 155 9.82 -8.39 5.70
CA GLY A 155 11.24 -8.04 5.77
C GLY A 155 11.66 -6.91 4.82
N ASP A 156 10.73 -6.30 4.09
CA ASP A 156 11.02 -5.10 3.27
C ASP A 156 10.92 -3.84 4.13
N PHE A 157 11.93 -3.63 4.97
CA PHE A 157 11.95 -2.53 5.93
C PHE A 157 12.04 -1.16 5.23
N ALA A 158 12.61 -1.08 4.02
CA ALA A 158 12.72 0.15 3.27
C ALA A 158 11.33 0.61 2.76
N ALA A 159 10.53 -0.30 2.21
CA ALA A 159 9.15 -0.01 1.83
C ALA A 159 8.25 0.28 3.04
N ALA A 160 8.47 -0.44 4.15
CA ALA A 160 7.77 -0.19 5.41
C ALA A 160 8.00 1.25 5.90
N LEU A 161 9.28 1.67 5.96
CA LEU A 161 9.67 3.00 6.39
C LEU A 161 9.08 4.10 5.49
N ARG A 162 9.08 3.91 4.16
CA ARG A 162 8.43 4.85 3.23
C ARG A 162 6.94 5.00 3.54
N SER A 163 6.25 3.87 3.81
CA SER A 163 4.81 3.87 4.11
C SER A 163 4.49 4.54 5.45
N TYR A 164 5.28 4.30 6.50
CA TYR A 164 5.09 4.99 7.78
C TYR A 164 5.34 6.50 7.68
N ARG A 165 6.34 6.93 6.89
CA ARG A 165 6.57 8.36 6.62
C ARG A 165 5.42 9.01 5.85
N LEU A 166 4.84 8.30 4.88
CA LEU A 166 3.61 8.72 4.21
C LEU A 166 2.43 8.84 5.18
N ALA A 167 2.31 7.92 6.14
CA ALA A 167 1.29 7.98 7.19
C ALA A 167 1.46 9.23 8.07
N LEU A 168 2.68 9.53 8.51
CA LEU A 168 2.99 10.73 9.30
C LEU A 168 2.62 12.01 8.54
N ARG A 169 3.01 12.13 7.26
CA ARG A 169 2.61 13.26 6.40
C ARG A 169 1.09 13.45 6.31
N SER A 170 0.33 12.36 6.41
CA SER A 170 -1.14 12.38 6.38
C SER A 170 -1.75 12.80 7.71
N LEU A 171 -1.08 12.45 8.81
CA LEU A 171 -1.45 12.84 10.16
C LEU A 171 -0.98 14.25 10.49
N ASP A 172 0.00 14.82 9.78
CA ASP A 172 0.52 16.18 9.99
C ASP A 172 -0.17 17.20 9.08
N GLY A 173 -0.32 18.44 9.57
CA GLY A 173 -0.97 19.53 8.84
C GLY A 173 -2.05 20.27 9.64
N PRO A 174 -2.36 21.53 9.27
CA PRO A 174 -3.39 22.33 9.95
C PRO A 174 -4.81 21.79 9.70
N GLY A 175 -5.02 21.04 8.61
CA GLY A 175 -6.35 20.60 8.18
C GLY A 175 -7.25 21.76 7.74
N VAL A 176 -8.46 21.44 7.29
CA VAL A 176 -9.48 22.45 6.91
C VAL A 176 -10.10 23.10 8.14
N ALA A 177 -10.11 22.38 9.26
CA ALA A 177 -10.64 22.82 10.53
C ALA A 177 -9.72 22.31 11.65
N PRO A 178 -9.59 23.07 12.76
CA PRO A 178 -8.91 22.58 13.93
C PRO A 178 -9.64 21.33 14.45
N PRO A 179 -8.90 20.27 14.83
CA PRO A 179 -9.49 19.07 15.39
C PRO A 179 -10.14 19.36 16.76
N GLY A 180 -11.21 18.63 17.08
CA GLY A 180 -11.73 18.61 18.45
C GLY A 180 -10.73 17.94 19.42
N PRO A 181 -10.91 18.10 20.75
CA PRO A 181 -9.97 17.55 21.73
C PRO A 181 -9.80 16.02 21.62
N GLN A 182 -10.88 15.30 21.30
CA GLN A 182 -10.83 13.85 21.08
C GLN A 182 -10.07 13.48 19.80
N GLU A 183 -10.27 14.23 18.71
CA GLU A 183 -9.58 14.00 17.44
C GLU A 183 -8.10 14.36 17.52
N GLU A 184 -7.75 15.41 18.27
CA GLU A 184 -6.37 15.82 18.55
C GLU A 184 -5.61 14.71 19.30
N GLU A 185 -6.25 14.12 20.32
CA GLU A 185 -5.67 13.00 21.06
C GLU A 185 -5.50 11.76 20.17
N GLU A 186 -6.50 11.41 19.37
CA GLU A 186 -6.39 10.27 18.44
C GLU A 186 -5.30 10.52 17.38
N LEU A 187 -5.19 11.74 16.83
CA LEU A 187 -4.11 12.10 15.90
C LEU A 187 -2.75 11.96 16.56
N ARG A 188 -2.61 12.42 17.81
CA ARG A 188 -1.39 12.29 18.62
C ARG A 188 -1.03 10.82 18.83
N GLU A 189 -1.98 9.99 19.24
CA GLU A 189 -1.77 8.55 19.41
C GLU A 189 -1.32 7.87 18.11
N GLN A 190 -1.99 8.16 16.99
CA GLN A 190 -1.64 7.55 15.71
C GLN A 190 -0.24 8.00 15.24
N ARG A 191 0.15 9.27 15.46
CA ARG A 191 1.51 9.76 15.17
C ARG A 191 2.55 8.98 15.98
N VAL A 192 2.32 8.81 17.28
CA VAL A 192 3.21 8.05 18.18
C VAL A 192 3.34 6.59 17.72
N LYS A 193 2.24 5.94 17.33
CA LYS A 193 2.25 4.57 16.77
C LYS A 193 3.10 4.51 15.49
N CYS A 194 2.97 5.48 14.58
CA CYS A 194 3.75 5.56 13.35
C CYS A 194 5.25 5.81 13.60
N LEU A 195 5.61 6.75 14.48
CA LEU A 195 7.01 7.04 14.83
C LEU A 195 7.72 5.84 15.45
N ASN A 196 7.03 5.12 16.33
CA ASN A 196 7.50 3.87 16.90
C ASN A 196 7.79 2.80 15.83
N ASN A 197 6.95 2.73 14.80
CA ASN A 197 7.14 1.80 13.69
C ASN A 197 8.27 2.25 12.75
N CYS A 198 8.45 3.57 12.54
CA CYS A 198 9.61 4.12 11.84
C CYS A 198 10.92 3.72 12.55
N ALA A 199 11.01 3.96 13.87
CA ALA A 199 12.18 3.60 14.66
C ALA A 199 12.50 2.09 14.54
N ALA A 200 11.48 1.24 14.66
CA ALA A 200 11.66 -0.20 14.48
C ALA A 200 12.18 -0.57 13.07
N ALA A 201 11.69 0.09 12.02
CA ALA A 201 12.17 -0.15 10.65
C ALA A 201 13.58 0.38 10.43
N GLU A 202 13.92 1.54 11.00
CA GLU A 202 15.24 2.16 10.91
C GLU A 202 16.31 1.34 11.63
N LEU A 203 15.99 0.76 12.79
CA LEU A 203 16.86 -0.20 13.47
C LEU A 203 17.14 -1.43 12.62
N ARG A 204 16.11 -1.99 11.97
CA ARG A 204 16.25 -3.13 11.04
C ARG A 204 17.09 -2.78 9.81
N LEU A 205 17.10 -1.52 9.39
CA LEU A 205 17.92 -1.00 8.30
C LEU A 205 19.33 -0.55 8.75
N GLN A 206 19.71 -0.79 10.01
CA GLN A 206 20.99 -0.37 10.58
C GLN A 206 21.23 1.15 10.50
N ARG A 207 20.18 1.95 10.73
CA ARG A 207 20.23 3.42 10.76
C ARG A 207 19.93 3.97 12.17
N PRO A 208 20.82 3.76 13.16
CA PRO A 208 20.54 4.07 14.56
C PRO A 208 20.30 5.56 14.82
N GLY A 209 21.00 6.47 14.13
CA GLY A 209 20.78 7.90 14.29
C GLY A 209 19.38 8.37 13.86
N ALA A 210 18.84 7.77 12.79
CA ALA A 210 17.47 8.04 12.36
C ALA A 210 16.45 7.44 13.33
N ALA A 211 16.71 6.21 13.82
CA ALA A 211 15.86 5.57 14.82
C ALA A 211 15.77 6.38 16.11
N LEU A 212 16.89 6.92 16.60
CA LEU A 212 16.93 7.81 17.76
C LEU A 212 16.06 9.05 17.55
N ALA A 213 16.21 9.73 16.40
CA ALA A 213 15.39 10.89 16.08
C ALA A 213 13.87 10.56 16.04
N SER A 214 13.51 9.37 15.53
CA SER A 214 12.13 8.86 15.53
C SER A 214 11.63 8.58 16.96
N CYS A 215 12.46 7.99 17.84
CA CYS A 215 12.13 7.76 19.25
C CYS A 215 11.98 9.08 20.03
N GLU A 216 12.90 10.03 19.87
CA GLU A 216 12.80 11.36 20.48
C GLU A 216 11.53 12.10 20.04
N ALA A 217 11.18 12.01 18.75
CA ALA A 217 9.93 12.57 18.25
C ALA A 217 8.70 11.91 18.91
N ALA A 218 8.73 10.60 19.14
CA ALA A 218 7.66 9.90 19.84
C ALA A 218 7.58 10.30 21.32
N LEU A 219 8.71 10.52 21.99
CA LEU A 219 8.78 10.95 23.39
C LEU A 219 8.33 12.40 23.58
N ARG A 220 8.64 13.29 22.63
CA ARG A 220 8.07 14.67 22.62
C ARG A 220 6.54 14.66 22.58
N LEU A 221 5.95 13.70 21.87
CA LEU A 221 4.51 13.51 21.83
C LEU A 221 3.97 12.64 22.97
N SER A 222 4.74 11.75 23.56
CA SER A 222 4.28 10.86 24.63
C SER A 222 5.47 10.49 25.51
N PRO A 223 5.76 11.27 26.57
CA PRO A 223 6.95 11.08 27.41
C PRO A 223 7.03 9.70 28.05
N GLU A 224 5.89 9.08 28.37
CA GLU A 224 5.80 7.76 29.01
C GLU A 224 5.82 6.58 28.02
N ASN A 225 6.20 6.79 26.76
CA ASN A 225 6.16 5.73 25.76
C ASN A 225 7.27 4.69 25.98
N VAL A 226 6.93 3.60 26.68
CA VAL A 226 7.84 2.48 26.97
C VAL A 226 8.51 1.91 25.72
N LYS A 227 7.81 1.87 24.57
CA LYS A 227 8.38 1.34 23.31
C LYS A 227 9.39 2.29 22.67
N ALA A 228 9.30 3.59 22.91
CA ALA A 228 10.29 4.55 22.44
C ALA A 228 11.51 4.59 23.38
N LEU A 229 11.32 4.35 24.67
CA LEU A 229 12.40 4.25 25.66
C LEU A 229 13.24 2.96 25.51
N LEU A 230 12.61 1.85 25.08
CA LEU A 230 13.26 0.55 25.00
C LEU A 230 14.04 0.31 23.69
N ARG A 231 13.68 1.01 22.61
CA ARG A 231 14.24 0.80 21.27
C ARG A 231 15.51 1.59 21.05
#